data_AF-A0A9W8IKD6-F1
#
_entry.id   AF-A0A9W8IKD6-F1
#
_cell.length_a   1.000
_cell.length_b   1.000
_cell.length_c   1.000
_cell.angle_alpha   90.00
_cell.angle_beta   90.00
_cell.angle_gamma   90.00
#
_symmetry.space_group_name_H-M   'P 1'
#
loop_
_entity.id
_entity.type
_entity.pdbx_description
1 polymer ?
#
loop_
_entity_poly.entity_id
_entity_poly.type
_entity_poly.pdbx_seq_one_letter_code
_entity_poly.pdbx_strand_id
1 'polypeptide(L)'
;MSLVRSMYTSTSLASHCRTAQRHLRRRWYTNAPDKQPERGWRRQLLAFKQRPASHITAFAVLHELTAIVPLVGVYYALDYLQPQMPFPQSVLEEGNRYINKLRTYVGLQQLDADSPVLLHLATSYAVVKAAVPLRIAASLALTPWFSRWCVVPVARAIGKLWPSSMRAK
;
A
#
# COMPACT_ATOMS: atom_id res chain seq x y z
N MET A 1 -7.16 -86.37 -18.77
CA MET A 1 -5.76 -85.92 -18.66
C MET A 1 -5.58 -84.71 -19.57
N SER A 2 -5.10 -83.61 -18.98
CA SER A 2 -4.35 -82.47 -19.59
C SER A 2 -4.85 -81.93 -20.95
N LEU A 3 -5.33 -80.70 -21.06
CA LEU A 3 -4.49 -79.50 -20.93
C LEU A 3 -5.38 -78.28 -20.71
N VAL A 4 -5.38 -77.80 -19.48
CA VAL A 4 -5.79 -76.44 -19.13
C VAL A 4 -4.61 -75.51 -19.44
N ARG A 5 -4.92 -74.27 -19.82
CA ARG A 5 -4.07 -73.07 -19.65
C ARG A 5 -2.96 -72.84 -20.70
N SER A 6 -3.21 -71.94 -21.64
CA SER A 6 -2.18 -71.00 -22.09
C SER A 6 -2.79 -69.82 -22.83
N MET A 7 -3.35 -68.83 -22.12
CA MET A 7 -3.69 -67.53 -22.72
C MET A 7 -3.87 -66.39 -21.71
N TYR A 8 -3.14 -66.42 -20.58
CA TYR A 8 -3.14 -65.34 -19.58
C TYR A 8 -1.71 -64.89 -19.25
N THR A 9 -1.03 -64.24 -20.18
CA THR A 9 0.23 -63.52 -19.87
C THR A 9 0.42 -62.29 -20.77
N SER A 10 -0.57 -61.39 -20.84
CA SER A 10 -0.34 -60.04 -21.41
C SER A 10 -0.86 -58.89 -20.54
N THR A 11 -1.33 -59.17 -19.32
CA THR A 11 -1.69 -58.14 -18.33
C THR A 11 -0.52 -57.72 -17.43
N SER A 12 0.50 -58.58 -17.28
CA SER A 12 1.63 -58.35 -16.37
C SER A 12 2.61 -57.26 -16.86
N LEU A 13 2.89 -57.18 -18.17
CA LEU A 13 3.78 -56.15 -18.72
C LEU A 13 3.13 -54.76 -18.74
N ALA A 14 1.82 -54.69 -19.03
CA ALA A 14 1.07 -53.45 -19.01
C ALA A 14 0.85 -52.90 -17.58
N SER A 15 0.74 -53.76 -16.56
CA SER A 15 0.73 -53.30 -15.17
C SER A 15 2.11 -52.75 -14.74
N HIS A 16 3.21 -53.42 -15.10
CA HIS A 16 4.56 -52.95 -14.76
C HIS A 16 4.93 -51.61 -15.41
N CYS A 17 4.57 -51.38 -16.68
CA CYS A 17 4.81 -50.10 -17.35
C CYS A 17 4.01 -48.96 -16.71
N ARG A 18 2.74 -49.21 -16.34
CA ARG A 18 1.90 -48.23 -15.62
C ARG A 18 2.44 -47.89 -14.23
N THR A 19 3.04 -48.85 -13.54
CA THR A 19 3.66 -48.60 -12.22
C THR A 19 4.94 -47.78 -12.38
N ALA A 20 5.81 -48.10 -13.34
CA ALA A 20 7.01 -47.31 -13.64
C ALA A 20 6.68 -45.88 -14.05
N GLN A 21 5.65 -45.68 -14.89
CA GLN A 21 5.20 -44.36 -15.32
C GLN A 21 4.59 -43.55 -14.17
N ARG A 22 3.88 -44.19 -13.22
CA ARG A 22 3.43 -43.52 -11.98
C ARG A 22 4.60 -43.09 -11.10
N HIS A 23 5.64 -43.92 -10.96
CA HIS A 23 6.83 -43.57 -10.18
C HIS A 23 7.60 -42.41 -10.80
N LEU A 24 7.77 -42.40 -12.12
CA LEU A 24 8.37 -41.27 -12.83
C LEU A 24 7.52 -40.01 -12.63
N ARG A 25 6.20 -40.05 -12.83
CA ARG A 25 5.32 -38.88 -12.61
C ARG A 25 5.38 -38.35 -11.18
N ARG A 26 5.42 -39.23 -10.17
CA ARG A 26 5.59 -38.83 -8.76
C ARG A 26 6.94 -38.15 -8.54
N ARG A 27 8.01 -38.70 -9.12
CA ARG A 27 9.37 -38.16 -9.04
C ARG A 27 9.49 -36.78 -9.72
N TRP A 28 8.80 -36.55 -10.83
CA TRP A 28 8.74 -35.24 -11.48
C TRP A 28 8.06 -34.18 -10.61
N TYR A 29 7.02 -34.55 -9.86
CA TYR A 29 6.37 -33.63 -8.92
C TYR A 29 7.21 -33.32 -7.68
N THR A 30 7.94 -34.31 -7.15
CA THR A 30 8.81 -34.10 -5.97
C THR A 30 10.12 -33.37 -6.29
N ASN A 31 10.58 -33.42 -7.54
CA ASN A 31 11.78 -32.70 -8.00
C ASN A 31 11.44 -31.43 -8.80
N ALA A 32 10.17 -30.99 -8.80
CA ALA A 32 9.86 -29.67 -9.29
C ALA A 32 10.70 -28.68 -8.47
N PRO A 33 11.52 -27.81 -9.09
CA PRO A 33 12.33 -26.86 -8.35
C PRO A 33 11.39 -26.07 -7.46
N ASP A 34 11.50 -26.27 -6.15
CA ASP A 34 10.73 -25.52 -5.16
C ASP A 34 11.02 -24.05 -5.46
N LYS A 35 10.00 -23.31 -5.88
CA LYS A 35 10.15 -21.87 -6.11
C LYS A 35 10.41 -21.29 -4.73
N GLN A 36 11.68 -21.15 -4.38
CA GLN A 36 12.14 -20.56 -3.13
C GLN A 36 11.25 -19.36 -2.84
N PRO A 37 10.59 -19.28 -1.68
CA PRO A 37 9.65 -18.21 -1.40
C PRO A 37 10.44 -16.93 -1.19
N GLU A 38 10.79 -16.24 -2.29
CA GLU A 38 11.56 -15.00 -2.41
C GLU A 38 11.38 -14.16 -1.14
N ARG A 39 12.36 -14.14 -0.22
CA ARG A 39 12.20 -13.46 1.09
C ARG A 39 12.53 -11.98 0.94
N GLY A 40 11.77 -11.11 1.62
CA GLY A 40 12.01 -9.67 1.70
C GLY A 40 11.46 -8.84 0.53
N TRP A 41 12.16 -7.75 0.18
CA TRP A 41 11.79 -6.68 -0.78
C TRP A 41 11.31 -7.16 -2.15
N ARG A 42 11.73 -8.35 -2.57
CA ARG A 42 11.31 -8.99 -3.82
C ARG A 42 9.83 -9.36 -3.83
N ARG A 43 9.22 -9.66 -2.67
CA ARG A 43 7.77 -9.94 -2.59
C ARG A 43 6.93 -8.72 -2.90
N GLN A 44 7.34 -7.54 -2.40
CA GLN A 44 6.64 -6.30 -2.74
C GLN A 44 6.71 -6.07 -4.25
N LEU A 45 7.91 -6.15 -4.85
CA LEU A 45 8.09 -5.95 -6.30
C LEU A 45 7.32 -6.98 -7.15
N LEU A 46 7.30 -8.25 -6.73
CA LEU A 46 6.56 -9.31 -7.41
C LEU A 46 5.03 -9.18 -7.26
N ALA A 47 4.54 -8.67 -6.13
CA ALA A 47 3.12 -8.35 -5.93
C ALA A 47 2.68 -7.14 -6.77
N PHE A 48 3.52 -6.09 -6.85
CA PHE A 48 3.31 -4.93 -7.73
C PHE A 48 3.15 -5.35 -9.20
N LYS A 49 3.98 -6.28 -9.68
CA LYS A 49 3.95 -6.76 -11.07
C LYS A 49 2.63 -7.43 -11.46
N GLN A 50 1.95 -8.07 -10.51
CA GLN A 50 0.73 -8.83 -10.80
C GLN A 50 -0.54 -7.98 -10.77
N ARG A 51 -0.58 -6.89 -9.99
CA ARG A 51 -1.76 -6.00 -9.85
C ARG A 51 -1.36 -4.53 -9.61
N PRO A 52 -0.79 -3.85 -10.60
CA PRO A 52 -0.16 -2.53 -10.41
C PRO A 52 -1.15 -1.45 -9.98
N ALA A 53 -2.34 -1.40 -10.58
CA ALA A 53 -3.32 -0.34 -10.31
C ALA A 53 -3.77 -0.31 -8.84
N SER A 54 -4.12 -1.46 -8.27
CA SER A 54 -4.59 -1.52 -6.87
C SER A 54 -3.52 -1.13 -5.87
N HIS A 55 -2.25 -1.44 -6.14
CA HIS A 55 -1.14 -1.04 -5.27
C HIS A 55 -0.81 0.44 -5.39
N ILE A 56 -0.87 1.01 -6.60
CA ILE A 56 -0.67 2.45 -6.81
C ILE A 56 -1.76 3.25 -6.08
N THR A 57 -3.02 2.86 -6.20
CA THR A 57 -4.12 3.54 -5.48
C THR A 57 -3.97 3.42 -3.97
N ALA A 58 -3.64 2.23 -3.46
CA ALA A 58 -3.40 2.02 -2.03
C ALA A 58 -2.22 2.87 -1.52
N PHE A 59 -1.13 2.93 -2.29
CA PHE A 59 0.02 3.77 -1.98
C PHE A 59 -0.36 5.25 -1.97
N ALA A 60 -1.08 5.74 -2.96
CA ALA A 60 -1.50 7.15 -3.03
C ALA A 60 -2.38 7.53 -1.83
N VAL A 61 -3.41 6.74 -1.51
CA VAL A 61 -4.27 7.00 -0.35
C VAL A 61 -3.47 7.00 0.95
N LEU A 62 -2.56 6.04 1.11
CA LEU A 62 -1.73 5.96 2.31
C LEU A 62 -0.70 7.10 2.37
N HIS A 63 -0.18 7.53 1.22
CA HIS A 63 0.72 8.68 1.08
C HIS A 63 0.02 9.98 1.53
N GLU A 64 -1.24 10.18 1.13
CA GLU A 64 -2.02 11.34 1.54
C GLU A 64 -2.34 11.31 3.03
N LEU A 65 -2.73 10.15 3.57
CA LEU A 65 -3.04 10.01 4.99
C LEU A 65 -1.80 10.27 5.86
N THR A 66 -0.64 9.76 5.43
CA THR A 66 0.65 10.03 6.07
C THR A 66 1.20 11.42 5.78
N ALA A 67 0.55 12.23 4.94
CA ALA A 67 0.82 13.67 4.84
C ALA A 67 -0.04 14.47 5.84
N ILE A 68 -1.33 14.12 5.99
CA ILE A 68 -2.26 14.84 6.87
C ILE A 68 -1.95 14.58 8.35
N VAL A 69 -1.76 13.32 8.75
CA VAL A 69 -1.57 12.97 10.16
C VAL A 69 -0.34 13.64 10.77
N PRO A 70 0.85 13.59 10.14
CA PRO A 70 2.02 14.28 10.67
C PRO A 70 1.90 15.81 10.60
N LEU A 71 1.22 16.36 9.58
CA LEU A 71 1.02 17.81 9.49
C LEU A 71 0.22 18.33 10.68
N VAL A 72 -0.88 17.67 11.00
CA VAL A 72 -1.73 18.04 12.14
C VAL A 72 -0.99 17.77 13.46
N GLY A 73 -0.33 16.62 13.60
CA GLY A 73 0.41 16.27 14.81
C GLY A 73 1.56 17.23 15.11
N VAL A 74 2.37 17.58 14.10
CA VAL A 74 3.50 18.50 14.28
C VAL A 74 2.99 19.92 14.54
N TYR A 75 1.91 20.36 13.87
CA TYR A 75 1.32 21.67 14.15
C TYR A 75 0.89 21.78 15.63
N TYR A 76 0.11 20.82 16.13
CA TYR A 76 -0.33 20.85 17.53
C TYR A 76 0.85 20.72 18.50
N ALA A 77 1.88 19.96 18.14
CA ALA A 77 3.09 19.89 18.96
C ALA A 77 3.81 21.24 19.04
N LEU A 78 3.94 21.96 17.93
CA LEU A 78 4.54 23.31 17.90
C LEU A 78 3.68 24.33 18.65
N ASP A 79 2.37 24.27 18.47
CA ASP A 79 1.42 25.15 19.14
C ASP A 79 1.41 24.92 20.66
N TYR A 80 1.57 23.67 21.11
CA TYR A 80 1.66 23.33 22.52
C TYR A 80 3.03 23.67 23.15
N LEU A 81 4.13 23.38 22.46
CA LEU A 81 5.48 23.67 22.97
C LEU A 81 5.82 25.16 22.90
N GLN A 82 5.16 25.92 22.03
CA GLN A 82 5.45 27.32 21.73
C GLN A 82 6.96 27.62 21.68
N PRO A 83 7.74 26.84 20.91
CA PRO A 83 9.17 27.04 20.87
C PRO A 83 9.46 28.43 20.31
N GLN A 84 10.31 29.18 21.01
CA GLN A 84 10.81 30.48 20.57
C GLN A 84 11.70 30.31 19.33
N MET A 85 11.07 30.22 18.17
CA MET A 85 11.78 30.09 16.91
C MET A 85 12.43 31.43 16.56
N PRO A 86 13.74 31.47 16.27
CA PRO A 86 14.45 32.70 15.94
C PRO A 86 14.13 33.12 14.50
N PHE A 87 12.87 33.46 14.22
CA PHE A 87 12.47 34.09 12.97
C PHE A 87 12.40 35.61 13.14
N PRO A 88 12.86 36.39 12.15
CA PRO A 88 12.71 37.83 12.17
C PRO A 88 11.21 38.20 12.15
N GLN A 89 10.79 39.08 13.05
CA GLN A 89 9.39 39.50 13.19
C GLN A 89 8.81 40.09 11.89
N SER A 90 9.65 40.71 11.06
CA SER A 90 9.25 41.22 9.75
C SER A 90 8.63 40.14 8.84
N VAL A 91 9.15 38.91 8.86
CA VAL A 91 8.62 37.80 8.06
C VAL A 91 7.28 37.32 8.61
N LEU A 92 7.11 37.35 9.94
CA LEU A 92 5.86 36.99 10.60
C LEU A 92 4.75 38.01 10.27
N GLU A 93 5.05 39.30 10.43
CA GLU A 93 4.14 40.40 10.14
C GLU A 93 3.75 40.45 8.65
N GLU A 94 4.73 40.26 7.75
CA GLU A 94 4.48 40.25 6.31
C GLU A 94 3.62 39.04 5.91
N GLY A 95 3.92 37.87 6.47
CA GLY A 95 3.11 36.66 6.30
C GLY A 95 1.67 36.86 6.80
N ASN A 96 1.50 37.42 7.99
CA ASN A 96 0.18 37.67 8.58
C ASN A 96 -0.61 38.74 7.80
N ARG A 97 0.07 39.76 7.25
CA ARG A 97 -0.55 40.74 6.35
C ARG A 97 -1.03 40.08 5.07
N TYR A 98 -0.23 39.19 4.49
CA TYR A 98 -0.61 38.46 3.28
C TYR A 98 -1.78 37.51 3.52
N ILE A 99 -1.75 36.73 4.61
CA ILE A 99 -2.83 35.79 4.93
C ILE A 99 -4.12 36.52 5.30
N ASN A 100 -4.06 37.69 5.95
CA ASN A 100 -5.24 38.48 6.29
C ASN A 100 -5.92 39.04 5.03
N LYS A 101 -5.15 39.45 4.02
CA LYS A 101 -5.70 39.80 2.71
C LYS A 101 -6.48 38.61 2.13
N LEU A 102 -5.88 37.41 2.13
CA LEU A 102 -6.54 36.19 1.64
C LEU A 102 -7.81 35.83 2.45
N ARG A 103 -7.73 35.89 3.78
CA ARG A 103 -8.85 35.59 4.69
C ARG A 103 -10.02 36.54 4.52
N THR A 104 -9.75 37.82 4.25
CA THR A 104 -10.80 38.83 4.03
C THR A 104 -11.65 38.48 2.80
N TYR A 105 -11.06 37.92 1.75
CA TYR A 105 -11.82 37.44 0.58
C TYR A 105 -12.70 36.23 0.88
N VAL A 106 -12.27 35.36 1.79
CA VAL A 106 -12.99 34.14 2.19
C VAL A 106 -14.00 34.42 3.31
N GLY A 107 -14.06 35.65 3.82
CA GLY A 107 -14.94 36.03 4.95
C GLY A 107 -14.49 35.47 6.30
N LEU A 108 -13.21 35.13 6.44
CA LEU A 108 -12.63 34.60 7.69
C LEU A 108 -12.12 35.75 8.58
N GLN A 109 -12.14 35.53 9.90
CA GLN A 109 -11.60 36.46 10.89
C GLN A 109 -10.12 36.75 10.64
N GLN A 110 -9.67 37.97 10.92
CA GLN A 110 -8.27 38.36 10.77
C GLN A 110 -7.43 37.79 11.92
N LEU A 111 -6.19 37.42 11.63
CA LEU A 111 -5.18 37.03 12.61
C LEU A 111 -4.46 38.29 13.11
N ASP A 112 -4.07 38.28 14.39
CA ASP A 112 -3.22 39.33 14.94
C ASP A 112 -1.87 39.39 14.20
N ALA A 113 -1.28 40.59 14.10
CA ALA A 113 -0.02 40.80 13.37
C ALA A 113 1.12 39.93 13.90
N ASP A 114 1.14 39.67 15.21
CA ASP A 114 2.15 38.87 15.90
C ASP A 114 1.71 37.41 16.13
N SER A 115 0.64 36.95 15.48
CA SER A 115 0.14 35.59 15.68
C SER A 115 1.12 34.55 15.13
N PRO A 116 1.59 33.57 15.94
CA PRO A 116 2.52 32.54 15.49
C PRO A 116 1.84 31.41 14.70
N VAL A 117 0.51 31.46 14.52
CA VAL A 117 -0.27 30.40 13.87
C VAL A 117 0.25 30.11 12.46
N LEU A 118 0.47 31.15 11.66
CA LEU A 118 0.98 30.98 10.30
C LEU A 118 2.39 30.39 10.29
N LEU A 119 3.23 30.79 11.25
CA LEU A 119 4.59 30.29 11.40
C LEU A 119 4.58 28.81 11.81
N HIS A 120 3.79 28.42 12.81
CA HIS A 120 3.64 27.02 13.21
C HIS A 120 3.14 26.15 12.07
N LEU A 121 2.20 26.66 11.25
CA LEU A 121 1.71 25.97 10.06
C LEU A 121 2.82 25.80 9.01
N ALA A 122 3.59 26.87 8.75
CA ALA A 122 4.69 26.84 7.80
C ALA A 122 5.82 25.90 8.25
N THR A 123 6.20 25.95 9.53
CA THR A 123 7.22 25.07 10.12
C THR A 123 6.75 23.63 10.11
N SER A 124 5.49 23.35 10.49
CA SER A 124 4.93 22.00 10.40
C SER A 124 5.01 21.45 8.98
N TYR A 125 4.59 22.24 7.99
CA TYR A 125 4.69 21.85 6.58
C TYR A 125 6.14 21.59 6.15
N ALA A 126 7.09 22.44 6.57
CA ALA A 126 8.50 22.24 6.28
C ALA A 126 9.04 20.94 6.90
N VAL A 127 8.66 20.60 8.13
CA VAL A 127 9.02 19.34 8.79
C VAL A 127 8.42 18.14 8.05
N VAL A 128 7.14 18.20 7.71
CA VAL A 128 6.45 17.14 6.94
C VAL A 128 7.11 16.93 5.58
N LYS A 129 7.55 18.03 4.94
CA LYS A 129 8.26 18.01 3.66
C LYS A 129 9.68 17.45 3.82
N ALA A 130 10.37 17.77 4.90
CA ALA A 130 11.67 17.16 5.21
C ALA A 130 11.54 15.65 5.49
N ALA A 131 10.40 15.21 6.03
CA ALA A 131 10.10 13.80 6.28
C ALA A 131 9.69 13.00 5.03
N VAL A 132 9.59 13.61 3.83
CA VAL A 132 9.21 12.94 2.58
C VAL A 132 9.92 11.60 2.33
N PRO A 133 11.26 11.45 2.44
CA PRO A 133 11.91 10.17 2.21
C PRO A 133 11.44 9.09 3.19
N LEU A 134 11.27 9.45 4.46
CA LEU A 134 10.72 8.56 5.48
C LEU A 134 9.27 8.16 5.16
N ARG A 135 8.45 9.10 4.67
CA ARG A 135 7.06 8.83 4.27
C ARG A 135 6.98 7.85 3.11
N ILE A 136 7.86 7.96 2.11
CA ILE A 136 7.89 7.01 0.99
C ILE A 136 8.27 5.62 1.50
N ALA A 137 9.30 5.51 2.33
CA ALA A 137 9.71 4.24 2.92
C ALA A 137 8.59 3.60 3.77
N ALA A 138 7.97 4.38 4.66
CA ALA A 138 6.86 3.93 5.50
C ALA A 138 5.63 3.51 4.67
N SER A 139 5.26 4.32 3.67
CA SER A 139 4.13 4.03 2.77
C SER A 139 4.37 2.74 1.99
N LEU A 140 5.57 2.53 1.45
CA LEU A 140 5.92 1.28 0.74
C LEU A 140 5.91 0.06 1.66
N ALA A 141 6.40 0.19 2.90
CA ALA A 141 6.39 -0.88 3.88
C ALA A 141 4.97 -1.29 4.29
N LEU A 142 4.08 -0.31 4.45
CA LEU A 142 2.70 -0.50 4.90
C LEU A 142 1.72 -0.85 3.77
N THR A 143 2.05 -0.57 2.50
CA THR A 143 1.21 -0.87 1.32
C THR A 143 0.66 -2.31 1.28
N PRO A 144 1.44 -3.39 1.52
CA PRO A 144 0.89 -4.75 1.50
C PRO A 144 -0.11 -5.03 2.65
N TRP A 145 0.06 -4.36 3.80
CA TRP A 145 -0.87 -4.48 4.93
C TRP A 145 -2.15 -3.66 4.69
N PHE A 146 -1.99 -2.41 4.24
CA PHE A 146 -3.09 -1.50 3.95
C PHE A 146 -3.99 -1.99 2.80
N SER A 147 -3.42 -2.60 1.76
CA SER A 147 -4.20 -3.22 0.69
C SER A 147 -5.16 -4.30 1.22
N ARG A 148 -4.71 -5.10 2.19
CA ARG A 148 -5.54 -6.16 2.79
C ARG A 148 -6.62 -5.60 3.71
N TRP A 149 -6.33 -4.54 4.44
CA TRP A 149 -7.24 -3.96 5.44
C TRP A 149 -8.20 -2.91 4.91
N CYS A 150 -7.84 -2.11 3.91
CA CYS A 150 -8.68 -1.02 3.42
C CYS A 150 -9.24 -1.30 2.01
N VAL A 151 -8.44 -1.83 1.09
CA VAL A 151 -8.91 -2.05 -0.29
C VAL A 151 -9.90 -3.21 -0.37
N VAL A 152 -9.66 -4.32 0.33
CA VAL A 152 -10.58 -5.47 0.32
C VAL A 152 -11.99 -5.13 0.84
N PRO A 153 -12.18 -4.49 2.01
CA PRO A 153 -13.52 -4.15 2.47
C PRO A 153 -14.18 -3.05 1.64
N VAL A 154 -13.43 -2.03 1.20
CA VAL A 154 -13.97 -0.96 0.36
C VAL A 154 -14.38 -1.49 -1.01
N ALA A 155 -13.55 -2.32 -1.66
CA ALA A 155 -13.88 -2.95 -2.93
C ALA A 155 -15.09 -3.89 -2.82
N ARG A 156 -15.24 -4.60 -1.70
CA ARG A 156 -16.42 -5.43 -1.41
C ARG A 156 -17.67 -4.57 -1.18
N ALA A 157 -17.54 -3.45 -0.48
CA ALA A 157 -18.64 -2.52 -0.25
C ALA A 157 -19.10 -1.83 -1.55
N ILE A 158 -18.17 -1.37 -2.38
CA ILE A 158 -18.47 -0.76 -3.68
C ILE A 158 -19.05 -1.80 -4.64
N GLY A 159 -18.50 -3.02 -4.68
CA GLY A 159 -19.06 -4.11 -5.48
C GLY A 159 -20.48 -4.50 -5.07
N LYS A 160 -20.82 -4.34 -3.79
CA LYS A 160 -22.20 -4.54 -3.28
C LYS A 160 -23.14 -3.41 -3.72
N LEU A 161 -22.62 -2.20 -3.93
CA LEU A 161 -23.39 -1.04 -4.39
C LEU A 161 -23.49 -0.95 -5.92
N TRP A 162 -22.74 -1.76 -6.67
CA TRP A 162 -22.76 -1.77 -8.14
C TRP A 162 -23.70 -2.88 -8.68
N PRO A 163 -24.89 -2.56 -9.20
CA PRO A 163 -25.79 -3.56 -9.77
C PRO A 163 -25.17 -4.22 -10.99
N SER A 164 -25.34 -5.53 -11.12
CA SER A 164 -24.85 -6.34 -12.25
C SER A 164 -25.48 -6.00 -13.61
N SER A 165 -26.47 -5.08 -13.65
CA SER A 165 -27.23 -4.72 -14.87
C SER A 165 -26.45 -3.85 -15.88
N MET A 166 -25.31 -3.26 -15.52
CA MET A 166 -24.49 -2.43 -16.43
C MET A 166 -23.35 -3.18 -17.12
N ARG A 167 -23.19 -4.49 -16.89
CA ARG A 167 -22.05 -5.29 -17.42
C ARG A 167 -22.35 -5.98 -18.76
N ALA A 168 -23.44 -5.63 -19.43
CA ALA A 168 -23.82 -6.18 -20.73
C ALA A 168 -23.84 -5.11 -21.81
N LYS A 169 -22.71 -4.99 -22.54
CA LYS A 169 -22.64 -4.80 -23.99
C LYS A 169 -21.22 -5.03 -24.46
#